data_AF-A0AAU3ILG5-F1
#
_entry.id   AF-A0AAU3ILG5-F1
#
_cell.length_a   1.000
_cell.length_b   1.000
_cell.length_c   1.000
_cell.angle_alpha   90.00
_cell.angle_beta   90.00
_cell.angle_gamma   90.00
#
_symmetry.space_group_name_H-M   'P 1'
#
loop_
_entity.id
_entity.type
_entity.pdbx_description
1 polymer ?
#
loop_
_entity_poly.entity_id
_entity_poly.type
_entity_poly.pdbx_seq_one_letter_code
_entity_poly.pdbx_strand_id
1 'polypeptide(L)'
;MLGSAPGGGDDTRPVGGRGVLEGAFALLDALERVQEAGLTRLAADSGLPKATAYRLLEQLTVMGAVEKRGPRYRIGPRMRRLGHVWRPEPSLDKAARAPMRNFVRATEAAIWLCLLSGGQTIAVGGAPGRIPYFSPPHPGAVLDWPTAVAKVLTAWSREASGLTLEPTEWRRDATRIRGTGVAFDREENTSGVSCVAAPVLDRDGALVAAVCSPVEAVRPLADLAQNLVRTSKAVTAALP
;
A
#
# COMPACT_ATOMS: atom_id res chain seq x y z
N MET A 1 -41.50 -29.88 -34.11
CA MET A 1 -42.48 -29.49 -33.07
C MET A 1 -41.81 -29.71 -31.71
N LEU A 2 -41.36 -28.62 -31.07
CA LEU A 2 -41.93 -28.01 -29.85
C LEU A 2 -41.49 -28.76 -28.57
N GLY A 3 -40.49 -28.28 -27.82
CA GLY A 3 -40.62 -27.33 -26.68
C GLY A 3 -40.13 -28.10 -25.42
N SER A 4 -39.45 -27.57 -24.39
CA SER A 4 -39.32 -26.22 -23.83
C SER A 4 -38.08 -26.14 -22.93
N ALA A 5 -37.54 -24.93 -22.76
CA ALA A 5 -36.56 -24.55 -21.73
C ALA A 5 -37.20 -24.45 -20.32
N PRO A 6 -36.38 -24.32 -19.27
CA PRO A 6 -36.33 -23.05 -18.53
C PRO A 6 -34.87 -22.63 -18.25
N GLY A 7 -34.49 -21.36 -18.45
CA GLY A 7 -34.66 -20.29 -17.46
C GLY A 7 -33.29 -20.08 -16.79
N GLY A 8 -32.46 -19.11 -17.18
CA GLY A 8 -32.78 -17.68 -17.07
C GLY A 8 -32.22 -17.14 -15.74
N GLY A 9 -30.92 -17.32 -15.51
CA GLY A 9 -30.18 -16.69 -14.43
C GLY A 9 -29.41 -15.51 -15.00
N ASP A 10 -30.09 -14.38 -15.05
CA ASP A 10 -29.59 -13.07 -15.43
C ASP A 10 -28.46 -12.65 -14.46
N ASP A 11 -27.20 -12.94 -14.79
CA ASP A 11 -26.03 -12.27 -14.18
C ASP A 11 -25.93 -10.86 -14.78
N THR A 12 -26.92 -10.02 -14.46
CA THR A 12 -26.86 -8.57 -14.67
C THR A 12 -25.88 -7.99 -13.67
N ARG A 13 -24.57 -8.15 -13.95
CA ARG A 13 -23.64 -7.09 -13.55
C ARG A 13 -24.15 -5.81 -14.18
N PRO A 14 -24.40 -4.73 -13.43
CA PRO A 14 -24.78 -3.49 -14.05
C PRO A 14 -23.63 -3.07 -14.98
N VAL A 15 -23.91 -3.06 -16.28
CA VAL A 15 -23.11 -2.35 -17.30
C VAL A 15 -23.35 -0.86 -17.08
N GLY A 16 -22.93 -0.37 -15.91
CA GLY A 16 -22.94 1.04 -15.56
C GLY A 16 -21.58 1.60 -15.91
N GLY A 17 -21.54 2.58 -16.81
CA GLY A 17 -20.32 3.38 -16.99
C GLY A 17 -19.82 3.89 -15.64
N ARG A 18 -18.49 3.97 -15.49
CA ARG A 18 -17.82 4.39 -14.25
C ARG A 18 -18.53 5.58 -13.60
N GLY A 19 -18.86 5.46 -12.31
CA GLY A 19 -19.57 6.49 -11.55
C GLY A 19 -18.78 7.80 -11.50
N VAL A 20 -19.46 8.93 -11.23
CA VAL A 20 -18.83 10.26 -11.19
C VAL A 20 -17.68 10.31 -10.17
N LEU A 21 -17.87 9.71 -8.99
CA LEU A 21 -16.85 9.65 -7.94
C LEU A 21 -15.67 8.77 -8.36
N GLU A 22 -15.95 7.57 -8.88
CA GLU A 22 -14.92 6.66 -9.39
C GLU A 22 -14.10 7.32 -10.51
N GLY A 23 -14.74 8.08 -11.41
CA GLY A 23 -14.06 8.86 -12.44
C GLY A 23 -13.18 9.97 -11.85
N ALA A 24 -13.66 10.67 -10.83
CA ALA A 24 -12.88 11.71 -10.16
C ALA A 24 -11.63 11.13 -9.47
N PHE A 25 -11.78 10.03 -8.73
CA PHE A 25 -10.65 9.35 -8.08
C PHE A 25 -9.66 8.78 -9.09
N ALA A 26 -10.13 8.19 -10.20
CA ALA A 26 -9.23 7.70 -11.24
C ALA A 26 -8.36 8.81 -11.86
N LEU A 27 -8.86 10.05 -11.95
CA LEU A 27 -8.06 11.20 -12.39
C LEU A 27 -7.04 11.63 -11.33
N LEU A 28 -7.39 11.57 -10.05
CA LEU A 28 -6.47 11.86 -8.94
C LEU A 28 -5.35 10.81 -8.88
N ASP A 29 -5.67 9.53 -9.03
CA ASP A 29 -4.69 8.42 -9.09
C ASP A 29 -3.75 8.57 -10.29
N ALA A 30 -4.28 8.99 -11.45
CA ALA A 30 -3.47 9.28 -12.62
C ALA A 30 -2.49 10.44 -12.34
N LEU A 31 -2.96 11.50 -11.67
CA LEU A 31 -2.14 12.65 -11.28
C LEU A 31 -1.08 12.29 -10.23
N GLU A 32 -1.39 11.41 -9.28
CA GLU A 32 -0.43 10.91 -8.28
C GLU A 32 0.79 10.28 -8.98
N ARG A 33 0.54 9.41 -9.97
CA ARG A 33 1.61 8.71 -10.71
C ARG A 33 2.49 9.62 -11.55
N VAL A 34 1.91 10.63 -12.20
CA VAL A 34 2.61 11.45 -13.21
C VAL A 34 2.98 12.85 -12.72
N GLN A 35 2.55 13.22 -11.51
CA GLN A 35 2.71 14.51 -10.83
C GLN A 35 2.02 15.70 -11.54
N GLU A 36 2.21 15.85 -12.84
CA GLU A 36 1.61 16.91 -13.66
C GLU A 36 1.36 16.44 -15.10
N ALA A 37 0.12 16.59 -15.59
CA ALA A 37 -0.24 16.16 -16.95
C ALA A 37 -1.36 17.01 -17.58
N GLY A 38 -1.40 17.01 -18.92
CA GLY A 38 -2.48 17.62 -19.69
C GLY A 38 -3.70 16.70 -19.80
N LEU A 39 -4.84 17.29 -20.20
CA LEU A 39 -6.14 16.61 -20.31
C LEU A 39 -6.08 15.29 -21.12
N THR A 40 -5.41 15.29 -22.27
CA THR A 40 -5.38 14.10 -23.15
C THR A 40 -4.74 12.90 -22.46
N ARG A 41 -3.61 13.11 -21.78
CA ARG A 41 -2.93 12.04 -21.03
C ARG A 41 -3.78 11.57 -19.85
N LEU A 42 -4.35 12.50 -19.09
CA LEU A 42 -5.19 12.15 -17.94
C LEU A 42 -6.45 11.38 -18.34
N ALA A 43 -7.08 11.75 -19.46
CA ALA A 43 -8.21 11.01 -20.01
C ALA A 43 -7.81 9.57 -20.40
N ALA A 44 -6.66 9.40 -21.04
CA ALA A 44 -6.13 8.08 -21.41
C ALA A 44 -5.79 7.24 -20.17
N ASP A 45 -4.99 7.78 -19.25
CA ASP A 45 -4.49 7.09 -18.04
C ASP A 45 -5.63 6.75 -17.07
N SER A 46 -6.72 7.52 -17.07
CA SER A 46 -7.93 7.23 -16.30
C SER A 46 -8.95 6.39 -17.05
N GLY A 47 -8.80 6.15 -18.36
CA GLY A 47 -9.79 5.43 -19.17
C GLY A 47 -11.13 6.17 -19.31
N LEU A 48 -11.13 7.50 -19.20
CA LEU A 48 -12.34 8.34 -19.29
C LEU A 48 -12.43 9.02 -20.66
N PRO A 49 -13.65 9.22 -21.20
CA PRO A 49 -13.84 10.10 -22.34
C PRO A 49 -13.32 11.51 -22.05
N LYS A 50 -12.65 12.14 -23.02
CA LYS A 50 -11.98 13.44 -22.85
C LYS A 50 -12.91 14.53 -22.33
N ALA A 51 -14.16 14.58 -22.79
CA ALA A 51 -15.16 15.54 -22.32
C ALA A 51 -15.53 15.31 -20.84
N THR A 52 -15.67 14.05 -20.42
CA THR A 52 -15.93 13.67 -19.02
C THR A 52 -14.76 14.03 -18.13
N ALA A 53 -13.53 13.67 -18.55
CA ALA A 53 -12.31 14.01 -17.82
C ALA A 53 -12.16 15.53 -17.64
N TYR A 54 -12.43 16.30 -18.69
CA TYR A 54 -12.40 17.76 -18.63
C TYR A 54 -13.39 18.30 -17.59
N ARG A 55 -14.67 17.91 -17.67
CA ARG A 55 -15.70 18.37 -16.72
C ARG A 55 -15.32 18.06 -15.27
N LEU A 56 -14.84 16.84 -15.01
CA LEU A 56 -14.42 16.42 -13.68
C LEU A 56 -13.20 17.20 -13.18
N LEU A 57 -12.19 17.42 -14.02
CA LEU A 57 -11.01 18.22 -13.68
C LEU A 57 -11.37 19.67 -13.35
N GLU A 58 -12.30 20.28 -14.08
CA GLU A 58 -12.79 21.63 -13.76
C GLU A 58 -13.50 21.66 -12.41
N GLN A 59 -14.36 20.68 -12.10
CA GLN A 59 -15.00 20.57 -10.78
C GLN A 59 -13.98 20.34 -9.66
N LEU A 60 -13.01 19.44 -9.86
CA LEU A 60 -11.92 19.19 -8.91
C LEU A 60 -11.05 20.43 -8.69
N THR A 61 -10.87 21.26 -9.72
CA THR A 61 -10.15 22.54 -9.65
C THR A 61 -10.91 23.56 -8.80
N VAL A 62 -12.22 23.73 -9.03
CA VAL A 62 -13.09 24.58 -8.20
C VAL A 62 -13.07 24.14 -6.73
N MET A 63 -13.05 22.83 -6.48
CA MET A 63 -12.95 22.28 -5.13
C MET A 63 -11.55 22.37 -4.50
N GLY A 64 -10.52 22.75 -5.27
CA GLY A 64 -9.12 22.84 -4.84
C GLY A 64 -8.42 21.48 -4.65
N ALA A 65 -9.05 20.39 -5.12
CA ALA A 65 -8.46 19.05 -5.12
C ALA A 65 -7.42 18.88 -6.22
N VAL A 66 -7.60 19.60 -7.32
CA VAL A 66 -6.66 19.72 -8.44
C VAL A 66 -6.31 21.20 -8.63
N GLU A 67 -5.12 21.48 -9.13
CA GLU A 67 -4.74 22.81 -9.62
C GLU A 67 -4.45 22.75 -11.10
N LYS A 68 -4.84 23.79 -11.84
CA LYS A 68 -4.54 23.95 -13.25
C LYS A 68 -3.41 24.97 -13.43
N ARG A 69 -2.34 24.58 -14.14
CA ARG A 69 -1.19 25.42 -14.49
C ARG A 69 -1.03 25.43 -16.00
N GLY A 70 -1.53 26.49 -16.63
CA GLY A 70 -1.66 26.58 -18.08
C GLY A 70 -2.54 25.44 -18.62
N PRO A 71 -2.04 24.61 -19.57
CA PRO A 71 -2.80 23.48 -20.11
C PRO A 71 -2.71 22.20 -19.27
N ARG A 72 -2.00 22.22 -18.13
CA ARG A 72 -1.71 21.04 -17.30
C ARG A 72 -2.42 21.10 -15.96
N TYR A 73 -2.61 19.93 -15.36
CA TYR A 73 -3.23 19.72 -14.07
C TYR A 73 -2.26 19.00 -13.13
N ARG A 74 -2.39 19.26 -11.82
CA ARG A 74 -1.65 18.59 -10.74
C ARG A 74 -2.50 18.50 -9.48
N ILE A 75 -2.09 17.67 -8.52
CA ILE A 75 -2.76 17.58 -7.21
C ILE A 75 -2.75 18.95 -6.51
N GLY A 76 -3.91 19.36 -6.02
CA GLY A 76 -4.11 20.61 -5.30
C GLY A 76 -3.94 20.49 -3.79
N PRO A 77 -3.72 21.60 -3.08
CA PRO A 77 -3.38 21.63 -1.66
C PRO A 77 -4.48 21.07 -0.75
N ARG A 78 -5.75 21.02 -1.21
CA ARG A 78 -6.83 20.40 -0.43
C ARG A 78 -6.58 18.92 -0.16
N MET A 79 -5.97 18.20 -1.11
CA MET A 79 -5.64 16.78 -0.93
C MET A 79 -4.66 16.58 0.22
N ARG A 80 -3.64 17.43 0.33
CA ARG A 80 -2.72 17.41 1.48
C ARG A 80 -3.44 17.72 2.80
N ARG A 81 -4.35 18.69 2.82
CA ARG A 81 -5.12 19.02 4.05
C ARG A 81 -5.97 17.85 4.52
N LEU A 82 -6.64 17.15 3.61
CA LEU A 82 -7.44 15.97 3.92
C LEU A 82 -6.57 14.76 4.28
N GLY A 83 -5.48 14.52 3.56
CA GLY A 83 -4.56 13.42 3.87
C GLY A 83 -3.88 13.60 5.23
N HIS A 84 -3.59 14.85 5.66
CA HIS A 84 -2.93 15.11 6.94
C HIS A 84 -3.76 14.67 8.17
N VAL A 85 -5.09 14.59 8.06
CA VAL A 85 -5.92 14.11 9.17
C VAL A 85 -5.94 12.58 9.28
N TRP A 86 -5.53 11.86 8.23
CA TRP A 86 -5.45 10.40 8.27
C TRP A 86 -4.24 9.97 9.11
N ARG A 87 -4.51 9.56 10.35
CA ARG A 87 -3.54 9.04 11.32
C ARG A 87 -4.09 7.73 11.89
N PRO A 88 -3.91 6.62 11.15
CA PRO A 88 -4.52 5.34 11.51
C PRO A 88 -4.02 4.82 12.86
N GLU A 89 -2.78 5.11 13.24
CA GLU A 89 -2.25 4.82 14.57
C GLU A 89 -1.33 5.96 15.06
N PRO A 90 -1.85 6.97 15.79
CA PRO A 90 -1.07 8.15 16.19
C PRO A 90 0.14 7.83 17.07
N SER A 91 0.08 6.75 17.84
CA SER A 91 1.16 6.33 18.75
C SER A 91 2.31 5.64 18.00
N LEU A 92 2.03 5.00 16.87
CA LEU A 92 2.96 4.18 16.10
C LEU A 92 4.10 5.00 15.50
N ASP A 93 3.81 6.18 14.93
CA ASP A 93 4.86 7.07 14.39
C ASP A 93 5.92 7.41 15.44
N LYS A 94 5.46 7.69 16.66
CA LYS A 94 6.34 8.05 17.79
C LYS A 94 7.11 6.83 18.27
N ALA A 95 6.42 5.69 18.43
CA ALA A 95 7.00 4.43 18.90
C ALA A 95 8.07 3.90 17.93
N ALA A 96 7.84 4.01 16.62
CA ALA A 96 8.69 3.40 15.60
C ALA A 96 9.94 4.24 15.25
N ARG A 97 9.90 5.56 15.46
CA ARG A 97 10.96 6.48 15.00
C ARG A 97 12.36 6.12 15.49
N ALA A 98 12.53 5.85 16.78
CA ALA A 98 13.86 5.53 17.34
C ALA A 98 14.33 4.11 16.93
N PRO A 99 13.52 3.05 17.08
CA PRO A 99 13.86 1.71 16.58
C PRO A 99 14.27 1.68 15.10
N MET A 100 13.50 2.32 14.22
CA MET A 100 13.78 2.33 12.78
C MET A 100 15.08 3.07 12.45
N ARG A 101 15.39 4.17 13.13
CA ARG A 101 16.68 4.85 12.97
C ARG A 101 17.86 3.97 13.40
N ASN A 102 17.70 3.20 14.47
CA ASN A 102 18.73 2.28 14.93
C ASN A 102 18.92 1.13 13.94
N PHE A 103 17.85 0.62 13.34
CA PHE A 103 17.92 -0.35 12.26
C PHE A 103 18.72 0.16 11.06
N VAL A 104 18.43 1.37 10.57
CA VAL A 104 19.17 1.98 9.45
C VAL A 104 20.64 2.15 9.82
N ARG A 105 20.95 2.63 11.03
CA ARG A 105 22.35 2.78 11.50
C ARG A 105 23.12 1.46 11.56
N ALA A 106 22.45 0.37 11.93
CA ALA A 106 23.08 -0.93 12.08
C ALA A 106 23.23 -1.69 10.75
N THR A 107 22.39 -1.38 9.75
CA THR A 107 22.28 -2.20 8.53
C THR A 107 22.53 -1.43 7.23
N GLU A 108 22.52 -0.10 7.28
CA GLU A 108 22.49 0.80 6.13
C GLU A 108 21.29 0.56 5.17
N ALA A 109 20.38 -0.36 5.50
CA ALA A 109 19.21 -0.70 4.70
C ALA A 109 18.05 0.25 5.01
N ALA A 110 17.21 0.51 4.01
CA ALA A 110 15.97 1.23 4.24
C ALA A 110 14.98 0.37 5.04
N ILE A 111 14.10 1.02 5.78
CA ILE A 111 13.04 0.34 6.53
C ILE A 111 11.73 1.08 6.30
N TRP A 112 10.68 0.34 5.98
CA TRP A 112 9.34 0.84 5.72
C TRP A 112 8.43 0.38 6.86
N LEU A 113 7.42 1.19 7.16
CA LEU A 113 6.38 0.91 8.14
C LEU A 113 5.05 0.92 7.41
N CYS A 114 4.32 -0.18 7.46
CA CYS A 114 3.06 -0.37 6.73
C CYS A 114 1.99 -0.96 7.64
N LEU A 115 0.73 -0.76 7.28
CA LEU A 115 -0.42 -1.36 7.95
C LEU A 115 -1.40 -1.94 6.92
N LEU A 116 -2.36 -2.74 7.41
CA LEU A 116 -3.47 -3.21 6.60
C LEU A 116 -4.67 -2.31 6.83
N SER A 117 -5.26 -1.79 5.76
CA SER A 117 -6.50 -1.01 5.84
C SER A 117 -7.34 -1.30 4.61
N GLY A 118 -8.59 -1.73 4.80
CA GLY A 118 -9.50 -2.04 3.70
C GLY A 118 -8.99 -3.14 2.76
N GLY A 119 -8.24 -4.12 3.28
CA GLY A 119 -7.62 -5.18 2.49
C GLY A 119 -6.38 -4.75 1.69
N GLN A 120 -5.91 -3.51 1.85
CA GLN A 120 -4.73 -2.99 1.17
C GLN A 120 -3.58 -2.80 2.16
N THR A 121 -2.36 -3.09 1.70
CA THR A 121 -1.15 -2.72 2.44
C THR A 121 -0.83 -1.27 2.17
N ILE A 122 -0.79 -0.43 3.21
CA ILE A 122 -0.54 1.00 3.07
C ILE A 122 0.73 1.37 3.83
N ALA A 123 1.67 2.04 3.15
CA ALA A 123 2.84 2.62 3.78
C ALA A 123 2.42 3.84 4.61
N VAL A 124 2.89 3.92 5.85
CA VAL A 124 2.60 5.05 6.76
C VAL A 124 3.86 5.79 7.20
N GLY A 125 5.03 5.19 7.00
CA GLY A 125 6.29 5.82 7.32
C GLY A 125 7.50 4.98 6.95
N GLY A 126 8.68 5.46 7.33
CA GLY A 126 9.91 4.81 6.95
C GLY A 126 11.14 5.61 7.34
N ALA A 127 12.30 4.98 7.21
CA ALA A 127 13.58 5.66 7.20
C ALA A 127 14.41 5.19 5.99
N PRO A 128 14.97 6.13 5.20
CA PRO A 128 15.79 5.76 4.04
C PRO A 128 17.11 5.14 4.49
N GLY A 129 17.59 4.19 3.69
CA GLY A 129 18.92 3.61 3.80
C GLY A 129 19.93 4.28 2.86
N ARG A 130 21.04 3.60 2.60
CA ARG A 130 22.12 4.10 1.73
C ARG A 130 21.74 4.13 0.25
N ILE A 131 20.89 3.21 -0.19
CA ILE A 131 20.47 3.08 -1.58
C ILE A 131 19.16 3.87 -1.79
N PRO A 132 19.17 4.97 -2.58
CA PRO A 132 17.99 5.82 -2.75
C PRO A 132 16.80 5.11 -3.39
N TYR A 133 17.05 4.09 -4.22
CA TYR A 133 16.01 3.28 -4.86
C TYR A 133 15.05 2.62 -3.85
N PHE A 134 15.53 2.28 -2.65
CA PHE A 134 14.72 1.67 -1.59
C PHE A 134 14.13 2.69 -0.60
N SER A 135 14.11 3.98 -0.97
CA SER A 135 13.50 5.00 -0.11
C SER A 135 12.06 4.63 0.23
N PRO A 136 11.61 4.86 1.48
CA PRO A 136 10.23 4.60 1.85
C PRO A 136 9.24 5.29 0.91
N PRO A 137 8.17 4.60 0.51
CA PRO A 137 7.05 5.23 -0.16
C PRO A 137 6.50 6.39 0.68
N HIS A 138 5.85 7.34 0.02
CA HIS A 138 5.14 8.38 0.77
C HIS A 138 4.04 7.76 1.64
N PRO A 139 3.75 8.32 2.83
CA PRO A 139 2.60 7.90 3.61
C PRO A 139 1.32 7.94 2.78
N GLY A 140 0.50 6.89 2.88
CA GLY A 140 -0.70 6.68 2.08
C GLY A 140 -0.49 5.85 0.80
N ALA A 141 0.76 5.58 0.39
CA ALA A 141 1.02 4.74 -0.78
C ALA A 141 0.53 3.31 -0.55
N VAL A 142 -0.21 2.79 -1.51
CA VAL A 142 -0.64 1.37 -1.53
C VAL A 142 0.49 0.52 -2.10
N LEU A 143 0.77 -0.59 -1.43
CA LEU A 143 1.73 -1.59 -1.88
C LEU A 143 1.01 -2.79 -2.47
N ASP A 144 1.52 -3.23 -3.62
CA ASP A 144 1.00 -4.41 -4.32
C ASP A 144 1.39 -5.71 -3.61
N TRP A 145 0.66 -6.76 -3.98
CA TRP A 145 0.99 -8.15 -3.67
C TRP A 145 1.82 -8.75 -4.82
N PRO A 146 2.80 -9.66 -4.59
CA PRO A 146 3.16 -10.36 -3.34
C PRO A 146 4.39 -9.81 -2.60
N THR A 147 4.22 -8.87 -1.67
CA THR A 147 5.33 -8.34 -0.85
C THR A 147 5.47 -9.05 0.51
N ALA A 148 6.68 -9.09 1.07
CA ALA A 148 6.92 -9.65 2.40
C ALA A 148 6.06 -8.99 3.49
N VAL A 149 5.88 -7.67 3.41
CA VAL A 149 5.10 -6.90 4.38
C VAL A 149 3.63 -7.23 4.31
N ALA A 150 3.09 -7.39 3.10
CA ALA A 150 1.74 -7.84 2.93
C ALA A 150 1.59 -9.23 3.57
N LYS A 151 2.49 -10.20 3.29
CA LYS A 151 2.44 -11.55 3.89
C LYS A 151 2.33 -11.53 5.41
N VAL A 152 3.05 -10.62 6.08
CA VAL A 152 2.97 -10.45 7.53
C VAL A 152 1.63 -9.88 7.95
N LEU A 153 1.23 -8.74 7.38
CA LEU A 153 0.00 -8.04 7.79
C LEU A 153 -1.22 -8.95 7.71
N THR A 154 -1.22 -9.82 6.71
CA THR A 154 -2.34 -10.65 6.35
C THR A 154 -2.29 -12.02 7.06
N ALA A 155 -1.10 -12.49 7.46
CA ALA A 155 -0.94 -13.64 8.36
C ALA A 155 -1.47 -13.39 9.78
N TRP A 156 -1.54 -12.14 10.25
CA TRP A 156 -2.13 -11.81 11.56
C TRP A 156 -3.52 -11.20 11.47
N SER A 157 -3.93 -10.68 10.31
CA SER A 157 -5.26 -10.09 10.16
C SER A 157 -6.37 -11.14 10.20
N ARG A 158 -7.42 -10.87 10.99
CA ARG A 158 -8.71 -11.58 10.93
C ARG A 158 -9.56 -11.12 9.74
N GLU A 159 -9.30 -9.94 9.19
CA GLU A 159 -9.99 -9.33 8.05
C GLU A 159 -9.42 -9.75 6.69
N ALA A 160 -8.40 -10.62 6.66
CA ALA A 160 -7.73 -11.05 5.43
C ALA A 160 -8.65 -11.75 4.41
N SER A 161 -9.92 -12.03 4.76
CA SER A 161 -10.94 -12.62 3.88
C SER A 161 -11.30 -11.79 2.63
N GLY A 162 -10.72 -10.59 2.45
CA GLY A 162 -10.97 -9.70 1.30
C GLY A 162 -9.85 -9.59 0.28
N LEU A 163 -8.69 -10.23 0.48
CA LEU A 163 -7.62 -10.21 -0.52
C LEU A 163 -8.01 -11.08 -1.71
N THR A 164 -8.14 -10.46 -2.88
CA THR A 164 -8.79 -11.03 -4.07
C THR A 164 -8.02 -12.20 -4.74
N LEU A 165 -6.97 -12.74 -4.12
CA LEU A 165 -6.25 -13.90 -4.61
C LEU A 165 -5.72 -14.68 -3.40
N GLU A 166 -6.44 -15.72 -2.96
CA GLU A 166 -6.03 -16.64 -1.89
C GLU A 166 -5.55 -17.97 -2.49
N PRO A 167 -4.25 -18.14 -2.80
CA PRO A 167 -3.67 -19.46 -2.98
C PRO A 167 -3.71 -20.25 -1.67
N THR A 168 -4.04 -21.54 -1.75
CA THR A 168 -4.06 -22.50 -0.62
C THR A 168 -2.73 -22.58 0.17
N GLU A 169 -1.63 -22.13 -0.43
CA GLU A 169 -0.29 -22.01 0.19
C GLU A 169 -0.27 -21.03 1.38
N TRP A 170 -1.23 -20.10 1.43
CA TRP A 170 -1.33 -19.08 2.46
C TRP A 170 -1.44 -19.61 3.89
N ARG A 171 -2.28 -20.63 4.16
CA ARG A 171 -2.47 -21.09 5.54
C ARG A 171 -1.18 -21.67 6.13
N ARG A 172 -0.39 -22.33 5.29
CA ARG A 172 0.93 -22.86 5.67
C ARG A 172 1.90 -21.72 5.93
N ASP A 173 1.92 -20.73 5.03
CA ASP A 173 2.76 -19.55 5.20
C ASP A 173 2.37 -18.71 6.41
N ALA A 174 1.10 -18.45 6.65
CA ALA A 174 0.62 -17.70 7.82
C ALA A 174 0.98 -18.41 9.13
N THR A 175 0.88 -19.75 9.18
CA THR A 175 1.32 -20.52 10.36
C THR A 175 2.82 -20.42 10.58
N ARG A 176 3.61 -20.58 9.50
CA ARG A 176 5.07 -20.44 9.53
C ARG A 176 5.49 -19.05 9.96
N ILE A 177 4.93 -18.01 9.35
CA ILE A 177 5.24 -16.60 9.64
C ILE A 177 4.86 -16.29 11.08
N ARG A 178 3.70 -16.74 11.58
CA ARG A 178 3.33 -16.58 13.00
C ARG A 178 4.29 -17.27 13.96
N GLY A 179 4.80 -18.45 13.59
CA GLY A 179 5.81 -19.18 14.38
C GLY A 179 7.20 -18.54 14.37
N THR A 180 7.65 -18.01 13.22
CA THR A 180 9.00 -17.42 13.08
C THR A 180 9.05 -15.93 13.38
N GLY A 181 7.91 -15.23 13.34
CA GLY A 181 7.82 -13.78 13.45
C GLY A 181 8.35 -13.02 12.23
N VAL A 182 8.58 -13.70 11.09
CA VAL A 182 9.16 -13.09 9.88
C VAL A 182 8.59 -13.68 8.59
N ALA A 183 8.41 -12.82 7.59
CA ALA A 183 8.16 -13.22 6.21
C ALA A 183 9.29 -12.75 5.29
N PHE A 184 9.45 -13.47 4.18
CA PHE A 184 10.41 -13.16 3.13
C PHE A 184 9.69 -13.05 1.80
N ASP A 185 10.22 -12.17 0.96
CA ASP A 185 9.95 -12.04 -0.46
C ASP A 185 11.33 -12.14 -1.14
N ARG A 186 11.50 -13.13 -2.01
CA ARG A 186 12.74 -13.37 -2.75
C ARG A 186 12.48 -13.19 -4.24
N GLU A 187 12.48 -11.94 -4.67
CA GLU A 187 12.22 -11.54 -6.06
C GLU A 187 10.83 -11.95 -6.57
N GLU A 188 9.84 -12.05 -5.66
CA GLU A 188 8.49 -12.48 -6.02
C GLU A 188 7.68 -11.34 -6.64
N ASN A 189 7.95 -10.10 -6.21
CA ASN A 189 7.30 -8.90 -6.76
C ASN A 189 8.16 -8.18 -7.81
N THR A 190 9.48 -8.13 -7.62
CA THR A 190 10.38 -7.37 -8.50
C THR A 190 11.72 -8.08 -8.59
N SER A 191 12.15 -8.39 -9.81
CA SER A 191 13.46 -9.01 -10.06
C SER A 191 14.59 -8.10 -9.56
N GLY A 192 15.60 -8.71 -8.94
CA GLY A 192 16.72 -8.05 -8.30
C GLY A 192 16.40 -7.48 -6.91
N VAL A 193 15.16 -7.59 -6.42
CA VAL A 193 14.76 -7.06 -5.11
C VAL A 193 14.28 -8.19 -4.22
N SER A 194 14.84 -8.26 -3.01
CA SER A 194 14.34 -9.12 -1.94
C SER A 194 13.91 -8.26 -0.76
N CYS A 195 12.99 -8.78 0.04
CA CYS A 195 12.47 -8.08 1.20
C CYS A 195 12.25 -9.02 2.38
N VAL A 196 12.45 -8.50 3.58
CA VAL A 196 12.08 -9.18 4.84
C VAL A 196 11.12 -8.30 5.61
N ALA A 197 10.14 -8.92 6.26
CA ALA A 197 9.13 -8.23 7.06
C ALA A 197 8.93 -8.89 8.42
N ALA A 198 8.53 -8.10 9.42
CA ALA A 198 8.18 -8.54 10.76
C ALA A 198 6.95 -7.78 11.30
N PRO A 199 6.08 -8.42 12.09
CA PRO A 199 4.87 -7.78 12.61
C PRO A 199 5.23 -6.79 13.72
N VAL A 200 4.45 -5.73 13.85
CA VAL A 200 4.41 -4.87 15.03
C VAL A 200 3.08 -5.16 15.72
N LEU A 201 3.18 -5.72 16.93
CA LEU A 201 2.02 -6.09 17.74
C LEU A 201 1.84 -5.08 18.88
N ASP A 202 0.64 -4.96 19.41
CA ASP A 202 0.39 -4.31 20.70
C ASP A 202 0.71 -5.27 21.87
N ARG A 203 0.42 -4.83 23.10
CA ARG A 203 0.67 -5.63 24.32
C ARG A 203 -0.24 -6.84 24.45
N ASP A 204 -1.41 -6.81 23.83
CA ASP A 204 -2.37 -7.92 23.82
C ASP A 204 -2.07 -8.93 22.70
N GLY A 205 -1.04 -8.64 21.88
CA GLY A 205 -0.61 -9.47 20.77
C GLY A 205 -1.41 -9.26 19.48
N ALA A 206 -2.26 -8.23 19.42
CA ALA A 206 -2.97 -7.86 18.21
C ALA A 206 -2.04 -7.10 17.24
N LEU A 207 -2.27 -7.29 15.95
CA LEU A 207 -1.48 -6.64 14.91
C LEU A 207 -1.84 -5.17 14.79
N VAL A 208 -0.83 -4.31 14.90
CA VAL A 208 -0.94 -2.86 14.72
C VAL A 208 -0.38 -2.44 13.36
N ALA A 209 0.77 -3.01 12.98
CA ALA A 209 1.48 -2.69 11.74
C ALA A 209 2.47 -3.79 11.40
N ALA A 210 3.28 -3.57 10.36
CA ALA A 210 4.44 -4.37 10.04
C ALA A 210 5.58 -3.45 9.59
N VAL A 211 6.80 -3.85 9.93
CA VAL A 211 8.02 -3.24 9.38
C VAL A 211 8.60 -4.15 8.31
N CYS A 212 9.17 -3.57 7.26
CA CYS A 212 9.88 -4.33 6.25
C CYS A 212 11.12 -3.59 5.74
N SER A 213 12.03 -4.34 5.13
CA SER A 213 13.28 -3.81 4.58
C SER A 213 13.55 -4.43 3.23
N PRO A 214 13.37 -3.66 2.13
CA PRO A 214 13.77 -4.10 0.80
C PRO A 214 15.26 -3.84 0.57
N VAL A 215 15.89 -4.79 -0.13
CA VAL A 215 17.33 -4.80 -0.43
C VAL A 215 17.57 -5.44 -1.80
N GLU A 216 18.77 -5.25 -2.35
CA GLU A 216 19.21 -5.99 -3.53
C GLU A 216 19.21 -7.50 -3.23
N ALA A 217 18.73 -8.33 -4.16
CA ALA A 217 18.55 -9.77 -3.97
C ALA A 217 19.85 -10.51 -3.61
N VAL A 218 21.00 -9.96 -4.00
CA VAL A 218 22.33 -10.49 -3.66
C VAL A 218 22.66 -10.38 -2.16
N ARG A 219 21.95 -9.53 -1.41
CA ARG A 219 22.20 -9.32 0.01
C ARG A 219 21.61 -10.46 0.85
N PRO A 220 22.39 -11.09 1.74
CA PRO A 220 21.87 -12.10 2.66
C PRO A 220 20.78 -11.55 3.58
N LEU A 221 19.63 -12.24 3.64
CA LEU A 221 18.48 -11.80 4.44
C LEU A 221 18.54 -12.21 5.91
N ALA A 222 19.42 -13.14 6.30
CA ALA A 222 19.44 -13.70 7.66
C ALA A 222 19.74 -12.64 8.73
N ASP A 223 20.82 -11.87 8.56
CA ASP A 223 21.19 -10.81 9.51
C ASP A 223 20.19 -9.65 9.49
N LEU A 224 19.64 -9.36 8.31
CA LEU A 224 18.61 -8.34 8.14
C LEU A 224 17.33 -8.72 8.90
N ALA A 225 16.91 -10.00 8.81
CA ALA A 225 15.76 -10.54 9.53
C ALA A 225 15.93 -10.42 11.05
N GLN A 226 17.10 -10.78 11.58
CA GLN A 226 17.37 -10.67 13.03
C GLN A 226 17.29 -9.22 13.51
N ASN A 227 17.86 -8.28 12.75
CA ASN A 227 17.77 -6.86 13.07
C ASN A 227 16.34 -6.34 12.96
N LEU A 228 15.58 -6.81 11.97
CA LEU A 228 14.19 -6.39 11.78
C LEU A 228 13.28 -6.91 12.90
N VAL A 229 13.45 -8.16 13.35
CA VAL A 229 12.72 -8.71 14.51
C VAL A 229 13.03 -7.93 15.78
N ARG A 230 14.30 -7.59 16.02
CA ARG A 230 14.68 -6.73 17.17
C ARG A 230 14.00 -5.36 17.08
N THR A 231 13.93 -4.81 15.87
CA THR A 231 13.28 -3.52 15.61
C THR A 231 11.78 -3.60 15.85
N SER A 232 11.10 -4.63 15.33
CA SER A 232 9.68 -4.88 15.56
C SER A 232 9.36 -4.98 17.06
N LYS A 233 10.12 -5.76 17.82
CA LYS A 233 9.96 -5.87 19.28
C LYS A 233 10.17 -4.54 20.01
N ALA A 234 11.15 -3.74 19.58
CA ALA A 234 11.40 -2.43 20.16
C ALA A 234 10.29 -1.43 19.85
N VAL A 235 9.65 -1.52 18.67
CA VAL A 235 8.46 -0.74 18.32
C VAL A 235 7.30 -1.15 19.23
N THR A 236 7.02 -2.45 19.34
CA THR A 236 5.99 -3.02 20.22
C THR A 236 6.16 -2.57 21.66
N ALA A 237 7.39 -2.62 22.20
CA ALA A 237 7.65 -2.19 23.58
C ALA A 237 7.45 -0.68 23.80
N ALA A 238 7.54 0.13 22.74
CA ALA A 238 7.33 1.57 22.78
C ALA A 238 5.87 1.99 22.55
N LEU A 239 4.98 1.05 22.20
CA LEU A 239 3.55 1.29 22.13
C LEU A 239 2.93 1.40 23.54
N PRO A 240 1.88 2.23 23.70
CA PRO A 240 1.26 2.53 24.98
C PRO A 240 0.63 1.31 25.69
#